data_AF-A0A561QVC3-F1
#
_entry.id   AF-A0A561QVC3-F1
#
_cell.length_a   1.000
_cell.length_b   1.000
_cell.length_c   1.000
_cell.angle_alpha   90.00
_cell.angle_beta   90.00
_cell.angle_gamma   90.00
#
_symmetry.space_group_name_H-M   'P 1'
#
loop_
_entity.id
_entity.type
_entity.pdbx_description
1 polymer ?
#
loop_
_entity_poly.entity_id
_entity_poly.type
_entity_poly.pdbx_seq_one_letter_code
_entity_poly.pdbx_strand_id
1 'polypeptide(L)'
;MKVSSAHRLVNDNNQQVPFTASPNIGGKLPNGKPDYLIIHYTAGGTADGAISWFKNPDAKAAAHLVIDHNGAITQMIPFDTVGWHAGKSSWKGIDGLNGHSVGIEIVNWGLLKGGPGAWRSSVGAMIPDSRVITARHKNFEPTTVHAWEMFDESQITAATAAAMAIVAHYGIPSSNVLGHDDIAPGRKQDPGPAFNMEAFKGKVFGRDDSTGTTMTVQSATGLKLRTGPGLDFSIIADLADGTKVVPMGRDGAWFQVTTLNASGQQDKTGWVHGNWLV
;
A
#
# COMPACT_ATOMS: atom_id res chain seq x y z
N MET A 1 3.22 -16.88 0.16
CA MET A 1 2.52 -17.07 -1.14
C MET A 1 3.53 -17.35 -2.25
N LYS A 2 3.10 -17.89 -3.40
CA LYS A 2 3.92 -18.04 -4.61
C LYS A 2 3.11 -17.88 -5.89
N VAL A 3 3.79 -17.70 -7.02
CA VAL A 3 3.18 -17.74 -8.36
C VAL A 3 3.43 -19.10 -9.00
N SER A 4 2.36 -19.74 -9.47
CA SER A 4 2.40 -21.01 -10.20
C SER A 4 2.85 -20.85 -11.65
N SER A 5 3.17 -21.96 -12.33
CA SER A 5 3.48 -21.97 -13.78
C SER A 5 2.34 -21.48 -14.66
N ALA A 6 1.09 -21.50 -14.16
CA ALA A 6 -0.07 -20.94 -14.85
C ALA A 6 -0.24 -19.43 -14.59
N HIS A 7 0.76 -18.75 -14.01
CA HIS A 7 0.71 -17.34 -13.64
C HIS A 7 -0.45 -16.99 -12.69
N ARG A 8 -0.80 -17.97 -11.84
CA ARG A 8 -1.80 -17.87 -10.78
C ARG A 8 -1.14 -17.72 -9.42
N LEU A 9 -1.71 -16.87 -8.56
CA LEU A 9 -1.28 -16.73 -7.18
C LEU A 9 -1.77 -17.91 -6.34
N VAL A 10 -0.87 -18.43 -5.50
CA VAL A 10 -1.08 -19.60 -4.66
C VAL A 10 -0.72 -19.22 -3.22
N ASN A 11 -1.60 -19.55 -2.27
CA ASN A 11 -1.39 -19.32 -0.85
C ASN A 11 -0.37 -20.31 -0.25
N ASP A 12 -0.05 -20.15 1.03
CA ASP A 12 0.96 -20.97 1.72
C ASP A 12 0.54 -22.43 1.89
N ASN A 13 -0.76 -22.73 1.79
CA ASN A 13 -1.31 -24.09 1.80
C ASN A 13 -1.32 -24.73 0.39
N ASN A 14 -0.61 -24.15 -0.58
CA ASN A 14 -0.61 -24.57 -1.99
C ASN A 14 -1.99 -24.49 -2.68
N GLN A 15 -2.94 -23.74 -2.14
CA GLN A 15 -4.24 -23.53 -2.76
C GLN A 15 -4.22 -22.27 -3.63
N GLN A 16 -4.80 -22.35 -4.83
CA GLN A 16 -4.97 -21.16 -5.66
C GLN A 16 -5.90 -20.18 -4.96
N VAL A 17 -5.56 -18.90 -5.00
CA VAL A 17 -6.50 -17.85 -4.57
C VAL A 17 -7.73 -17.86 -5.48
N PRO A 18 -8.92 -17.46 -4.98
CA PRO A 18 -10.13 -17.32 -5.79
C PRO A 18 -9.86 -16.62 -7.13
N PHE A 19 -10.47 -17.14 -8.20
CA PHE A 19 -10.30 -16.61 -9.55
C PHE A 19 -11.63 -16.22 -10.18
N THR A 20 -11.71 -14.97 -10.60
CA THR A 20 -12.88 -14.44 -11.30
C THR A 20 -12.40 -13.71 -12.54
N ALA A 21 -12.50 -14.36 -13.70
CA ALA A 21 -11.97 -13.81 -14.95
C ALA A 21 -12.62 -12.47 -15.32
N SER A 22 -11.79 -11.50 -15.71
CA SER A 22 -12.21 -10.27 -16.37
C SER A 22 -12.10 -10.40 -17.91
N PRO A 23 -13.07 -9.90 -18.70
CA PRO A 23 -12.92 -9.76 -20.14
C PRO A 23 -12.07 -8.54 -20.55
N ASN A 24 -11.74 -7.65 -19.61
CA ASN A 24 -11.03 -6.39 -19.87
C ASN A 24 -9.50 -6.60 -19.88
N ILE A 25 -9.06 -7.39 -20.84
CA ILE A 25 -7.67 -7.80 -21.01
C ILE A 25 -7.17 -7.52 -22.44
N GLY A 26 -5.86 -7.32 -22.56
CA GLY A 26 -5.18 -7.39 -23.85
C GLY A 26 -4.70 -8.82 -24.16
N GLY A 27 -3.73 -8.91 -25.07
CA GLY A 27 -3.00 -10.16 -25.32
C GLY A 27 -2.04 -10.51 -24.18
N LYS A 28 -1.11 -11.44 -24.47
CA LYS A 28 0.02 -11.69 -23.57
C LYS A 28 0.92 -10.47 -23.48
N LEU A 29 1.58 -10.33 -22.33
CA LEU A 29 2.63 -9.34 -22.17
C LEU A 29 3.72 -9.58 -23.25
N PRO A 30 4.26 -8.55 -23.90
CA PRO A 30 5.22 -8.70 -25.00
C PRO A 30 6.46 -9.54 -24.63
N ASN A 31 6.90 -9.44 -23.38
CA ASN A 31 8.04 -10.19 -22.84
C ASN A 31 7.64 -11.53 -22.18
N GLY A 32 6.36 -11.93 -22.29
CA GLY A 32 5.80 -13.09 -21.60
C GLY A 32 5.72 -12.97 -20.07
N LYS A 33 6.13 -11.82 -19.51
CA LYS A 33 6.15 -11.55 -18.08
C LYS A 33 6.01 -10.04 -17.80
N PRO A 34 5.59 -9.65 -16.58
CA PRO A 34 5.60 -8.26 -16.16
C PRO A 34 7.00 -7.82 -15.75
N ASP A 35 7.33 -6.58 -16.09
CA ASP A 35 8.55 -5.88 -15.67
C ASP A 35 8.26 -4.89 -14.52
N TYR A 36 6.97 -4.60 -14.25
CA TYR A 36 6.49 -3.65 -13.26
C TYR A 36 5.34 -4.19 -12.42
N LEU A 37 5.24 -3.69 -11.19
CA LEU A 37 4.11 -3.89 -10.29
C LEU A 37 3.52 -2.53 -9.93
N ILE A 38 2.24 -2.32 -10.22
CA ILE A 38 1.55 -1.06 -9.97
C ILE A 38 0.49 -1.27 -8.87
N ILE A 39 0.56 -0.45 -7.82
CA ILE A 39 -0.39 -0.44 -6.71
C ILE A 39 -1.46 0.62 -6.95
N HIS A 40 -2.71 0.26 -6.74
CA HIS A 40 -3.91 1.08 -6.94
C HIS A 40 -4.79 1.06 -5.69
N TYR A 41 -5.72 2.00 -5.63
CA TYR A 41 -6.96 1.81 -4.88
C TYR A 41 -8.16 1.91 -5.80
N THR A 42 -9.25 1.27 -5.40
CA THR A 42 -10.45 1.12 -6.23
C THR A 42 -11.30 2.39 -6.31
N ALA A 43 -11.20 3.27 -5.30
CA ALA A 43 -12.11 4.40 -5.07
C ALA A 43 -13.57 3.92 -4.85
N GLY A 44 -13.71 2.64 -4.49
CA GLY A 44 -14.96 1.93 -4.29
C GLY A 44 -14.95 1.21 -2.95
N GLY A 45 -16.12 1.08 -2.34
CA GLY A 45 -16.24 0.61 -0.95
C GLY A 45 -16.24 -0.89 -0.73
N THR A 46 -16.23 -1.72 -1.78
CA THR A 46 -16.31 -3.18 -1.65
C THR A 46 -15.52 -3.90 -2.74
N ALA A 47 -14.96 -5.06 -2.41
CA ALA A 47 -14.34 -5.94 -3.39
C ALA A 47 -15.34 -6.43 -4.45
N ASP A 48 -16.56 -6.79 -4.04
CA ASP A 48 -17.62 -7.24 -4.96
C ASP A 48 -17.96 -6.17 -6.00
N GLY A 49 -18.03 -4.90 -5.59
CA GLY A 49 -18.23 -3.78 -6.50
C GLY A 49 -17.10 -3.65 -7.51
N ALA A 50 -15.85 -3.70 -7.06
CA ALA A 50 -14.68 -3.63 -7.93
C ALA A 50 -14.61 -4.82 -8.91
N ILE A 51 -14.84 -6.04 -8.42
CA ILE A 51 -14.86 -7.27 -9.23
C ILE A 51 -16.00 -7.21 -10.25
N SER A 52 -17.19 -6.77 -9.85
CA SER A 52 -18.33 -6.59 -10.76
C SER A 52 -18.02 -5.58 -11.86
N TRP A 53 -17.43 -4.44 -11.50
CA TRP A 53 -16.98 -3.42 -12.46
C TRP A 53 -15.96 -4.00 -13.46
N PHE A 54 -14.96 -4.72 -12.97
CA PHE A 54 -13.94 -5.33 -13.83
C PHE A 54 -14.47 -6.47 -14.70
N LYS A 55 -15.62 -7.06 -14.38
CA LYS A 55 -16.31 -8.03 -15.26
C LYS A 55 -17.15 -7.35 -16.35
N ASN A 56 -17.49 -6.07 -16.20
CA ASN A 56 -18.26 -5.35 -17.20
C ASN A 56 -17.37 -5.03 -18.42
N PRO A 57 -17.64 -5.56 -19.63
CA PRO A 57 -16.83 -5.27 -20.81
C PRO A 57 -16.86 -3.79 -21.22
N ASP A 58 -17.85 -3.00 -20.78
CA ASP A 58 -17.92 -1.57 -21.07
C ASP A 58 -17.05 -0.73 -20.14
N ALA A 59 -16.61 -1.29 -19.00
CA ALA A 59 -15.72 -0.61 -18.06
C ALA A 59 -14.36 -0.28 -18.68
N LYS A 60 -13.90 -1.13 -19.62
CA LYS A 60 -12.56 -1.05 -20.24
C LYS A 60 -11.44 -0.89 -19.20
N ALA A 61 -11.61 -1.52 -18.04
CA ALA A 61 -10.69 -1.48 -16.93
C ALA A 61 -10.68 -2.80 -16.16
N ALA A 62 -9.50 -3.26 -15.73
CA ALA A 62 -9.34 -4.37 -14.80
C ALA A 62 -7.90 -4.44 -14.26
N ALA A 63 -7.76 -4.92 -13.03
CA ALA A 63 -6.49 -5.26 -12.40
C ALA A 63 -6.31 -6.77 -12.26
N HIS A 64 -5.08 -7.21 -12.01
CA HIS A 64 -4.75 -8.62 -11.87
C HIS A 64 -5.25 -9.18 -10.53
N LEU A 65 -5.13 -8.40 -9.46
CA LEU A 65 -5.61 -8.73 -8.12
C LEU A 65 -6.55 -7.66 -7.59
N VAL A 66 -7.57 -8.09 -6.83
CA VAL A 66 -8.39 -7.24 -5.95
C VAL A 66 -8.21 -7.73 -4.51
N ILE A 67 -7.93 -6.82 -3.58
CA ILE A 67 -7.72 -7.10 -2.16
C ILE A 67 -8.79 -6.37 -1.32
N ASP A 68 -9.61 -7.15 -0.63
CA ASP A 68 -10.70 -6.65 0.22
C ASP A 68 -10.19 -6.17 1.59
N HIS A 69 -11.02 -5.44 2.34
CA HIS A 69 -10.71 -4.91 3.68
C HIS A 69 -10.18 -5.98 4.65
N ASN A 70 -10.72 -7.20 4.60
CA ASN A 70 -10.27 -8.33 5.44
C ASN A 70 -8.98 -9.02 4.93
N GLY A 71 -8.37 -8.52 3.85
CA GLY A 71 -7.18 -9.10 3.23
C GLY A 71 -7.44 -10.26 2.27
N ALA A 72 -8.71 -10.60 2.01
CA ALA A 72 -9.05 -11.60 1.00
C ALA A 72 -8.60 -11.15 -0.40
N ILE A 73 -7.93 -12.03 -1.12
CA ILE A 73 -7.41 -11.77 -2.47
C ILE A 73 -8.25 -12.51 -3.49
N THR A 74 -8.76 -11.79 -4.48
CA THR A 74 -9.31 -12.38 -5.71
C THR A 74 -8.38 -12.06 -6.87
N GLN A 75 -7.93 -13.08 -7.59
CA GLN A 75 -7.21 -12.89 -8.85
C GLN A 75 -8.20 -12.83 -10.01
N MET A 76 -8.01 -11.89 -10.93
CA MET A 76 -8.88 -11.72 -12.09
C MET A 76 -8.20 -11.95 -13.43
N ILE A 77 -6.87 -11.78 -13.48
CA ILE A 77 -6.08 -11.90 -14.71
C ILE A 77 -4.80 -12.68 -14.39
N PRO A 78 -4.41 -13.67 -15.23
CA PRO A 78 -3.09 -14.30 -15.12
C PRO A 78 -1.97 -13.26 -15.30
N PHE A 79 -0.91 -13.36 -14.51
CA PHE A 79 0.12 -12.32 -14.47
C PHE A 79 0.96 -12.16 -15.76
N ASP A 80 0.87 -13.10 -16.72
CA ASP A 80 1.50 -13.00 -18.04
C ASP A 80 0.60 -12.31 -19.10
N THR A 81 -0.57 -11.84 -18.70
CA THR A 81 -1.61 -11.30 -19.58
C THR A 81 -1.82 -9.82 -19.28
N VAL A 82 -1.98 -9.00 -20.33
CA VAL A 82 -2.18 -7.55 -20.20
C VAL A 82 -3.52 -7.28 -19.52
N GLY A 83 -3.49 -6.58 -18.37
CA GLY A 83 -4.68 -6.01 -17.74
C GLY A 83 -4.83 -4.53 -18.04
N TRP A 84 -6.06 -4.02 -18.08
CA TRP A 84 -6.33 -2.61 -18.38
C TRP A 84 -6.43 -1.76 -17.10
N HIS A 85 -5.35 -1.62 -16.34
CA HIS A 85 -5.36 -0.90 -15.05
C HIS A 85 -4.64 0.46 -15.09
N ALA A 86 -3.52 0.57 -15.79
CA ALA A 86 -2.68 1.77 -15.84
C ALA A 86 -3.22 2.85 -16.82
N GLY A 87 -3.87 2.45 -17.92
CA GLY A 87 -4.37 3.40 -18.92
C GLY A 87 -3.26 4.26 -19.56
N LYS A 88 -3.52 5.56 -19.78
CA LYS A 88 -2.49 6.52 -20.24
C LYS A 88 -1.48 6.79 -19.12
N SER A 89 -0.28 6.25 -19.26
CA SER A 89 0.77 6.27 -18.25
C SER A 89 2.16 6.31 -18.89
N SER A 90 3.14 6.86 -18.19
CA SER A 90 4.55 6.89 -18.60
C SER A 90 5.46 6.74 -17.38
N TRP A 91 6.56 5.98 -17.51
CA TRP A 91 7.60 5.89 -16.49
C TRP A 91 8.96 5.67 -17.13
N LYS A 92 9.91 6.57 -16.83
CA LYS A 92 11.32 6.48 -17.30
C LYS A 92 11.45 6.18 -18.80
N GLY A 93 10.63 6.82 -19.64
CA GLY A 93 10.65 6.67 -21.09
C GLY A 93 9.85 5.49 -21.66
N ILE A 94 9.15 4.73 -20.81
CA ILE A 94 8.20 3.69 -21.25
C ILE A 94 6.78 4.22 -21.11
N ASP A 95 6.06 4.24 -22.23
CA ASP A 95 4.65 4.61 -22.27
C ASP A 95 3.75 3.36 -22.28
N GLY A 96 2.53 3.49 -21.76
CA GLY A 96 1.52 2.43 -21.81
C GLY A 96 1.86 1.22 -20.92
N LEU A 97 1.96 1.45 -19.61
CA LEU A 97 2.43 0.45 -18.64
C LEU A 97 1.51 -0.79 -18.52
N ASN A 98 0.28 -0.75 -19.03
CA ASN A 98 -0.55 -1.97 -19.16
C ASN A 98 0.23 -3.10 -19.88
N GLY A 99 1.01 -2.75 -20.91
CA GLY A 99 1.81 -3.70 -21.68
C GLY A 99 3.04 -4.25 -20.95
N HIS A 100 3.33 -3.79 -19.73
CA HIS A 100 4.57 -4.08 -19.02
C HIS A 100 4.35 -4.47 -17.56
N SER A 101 3.12 -4.50 -17.06
CA SER A 101 2.88 -4.51 -15.62
C SER A 101 1.74 -5.42 -15.18
N VAL A 102 1.79 -5.72 -13.88
CA VAL A 102 0.67 -6.26 -13.13
C VAL A 102 0.09 -5.19 -12.20
N GLY A 103 -1.23 -5.15 -12.08
CA GLY A 103 -1.96 -4.24 -11.20
C GLY A 103 -2.52 -4.95 -9.97
N ILE A 104 -2.30 -4.37 -8.79
CA ILE A 104 -2.98 -4.76 -7.55
C ILE A 104 -3.93 -3.63 -7.14
N GLU A 105 -5.22 -3.93 -7.11
CA GLU A 105 -6.28 -3.03 -6.65
C GLU A 105 -6.65 -3.34 -5.21
N ILE A 106 -6.62 -2.32 -4.36
CA ILE A 106 -6.95 -2.45 -2.93
C ILE A 106 -8.25 -1.68 -2.65
N VAL A 107 -9.21 -2.31 -1.99
CA VAL A 107 -10.52 -1.71 -1.69
C VAL A 107 -10.33 -0.53 -0.73
N ASN A 108 -10.65 0.68 -1.19
CA ASN A 108 -10.47 1.90 -0.41
C ASN A 108 -11.18 3.05 -1.13
N TRP A 109 -11.76 3.98 -0.37
CA TRP A 109 -12.47 5.16 -0.85
C TRP A 109 -11.53 6.26 -1.36
N GLY A 110 -10.25 6.22 -1.02
CA GLY A 110 -9.21 7.12 -1.49
C GLY A 110 -9.32 8.51 -0.87
N LEU A 111 -9.24 9.54 -1.73
CA LEU A 111 -9.34 10.95 -1.35
C LEU A 111 -10.76 11.28 -0.85
N LEU A 112 -10.82 11.92 0.32
CA LEU A 112 -12.05 12.30 0.99
C LEU A 112 -12.27 13.83 0.99
N LYS A 113 -13.53 14.24 1.11
CA LYS A 113 -13.94 15.63 1.28
C LYS A 113 -14.70 15.80 2.60
N GLY A 114 -14.77 17.03 3.09
CA GLY A 114 -15.50 17.38 4.31
C GLY A 114 -14.57 17.68 5.48
N GLY A 115 -15.03 17.37 6.68
CA GLY A 115 -14.32 17.57 7.94
C GLY A 115 -14.68 16.49 8.95
N PRO A 116 -14.12 16.55 10.18
CA PRO A 116 -14.44 15.61 11.26
C PRO A 116 -15.95 15.39 11.44
N GLY A 117 -16.37 14.14 11.52
CA GLY A 117 -17.77 13.70 11.61
C GLY A 117 -18.56 13.75 10.28
N ALA A 118 -17.97 14.27 9.21
CA ALA A 118 -18.65 14.52 7.94
C ALA A 118 -17.81 14.15 6.70
N TRP A 119 -16.80 13.27 6.83
CA TRP A 119 -16.00 12.83 5.70
C TRP A 119 -16.84 12.06 4.67
N ARG A 120 -16.58 12.34 3.39
CA ARG A 120 -17.27 11.72 2.26
C ARG A 120 -16.30 11.26 1.17
N SER A 121 -16.54 10.07 0.63
CA SER A 121 -15.88 9.61 -0.60
C SER A 121 -16.39 10.38 -1.83
N SER A 122 -15.76 10.15 -2.99
CA SER A 122 -16.19 10.70 -4.27
C SER A 122 -17.63 10.34 -4.66
N VAL A 123 -18.16 9.21 -4.17
CA VAL A 123 -19.53 8.75 -4.41
C VAL A 123 -20.48 9.01 -3.22
N GLY A 124 -20.04 9.79 -2.23
CA GLY A 124 -20.88 10.22 -1.11
C GLY A 124 -20.98 9.22 0.05
N ALA A 125 -20.20 8.13 0.06
CA ALA A 125 -20.14 7.24 1.21
C ALA A 125 -19.54 7.97 2.42
N MET A 126 -20.06 7.71 3.61
CA MET A 126 -19.58 8.33 4.85
C MET A 126 -18.45 7.49 5.47
N ILE A 127 -17.33 8.14 5.79
CA ILE A 127 -16.16 7.49 6.40
C ILE A 127 -16.04 8.00 7.85
N PRO A 128 -15.94 7.11 8.86
CA PRO A 128 -15.75 7.54 10.24
C PRO A 128 -14.36 8.15 10.43
N ASP A 129 -14.24 9.13 11.34
CA ASP A 129 -12.97 9.80 11.64
C ASP A 129 -11.84 8.82 11.98
N SER A 130 -12.17 7.69 12.61
CA SER A 130 -11.22 6.61 12.95
C SER A 130 -10.59 5.92 11.74
N ARG A 131 -11.08 6.15 10.52
CA ARG A 131 -10.52 5.65 9.26
C ARG A 131 -9.88 6.74 8.41
N VAL A 132 -9.76 7.97 8.90
CA VAL A 132 -9.26 9.09 8.11
C VAL A 132 -7.90 9.55 8.62
N ILE A 133 -6.98 9.78 7.68
CA ILE A 133 -5.76 10.56 7.93
C ILE A 133 -5.74 11.81 7.06
N THR A 134 -5.07 12.85 7.53
CA THR A 134 -4.74 14.01 6.70
C THR A 134 -3.28 13.93 6.29
N ALA A 135 -3.01 13.97 4.99
CA ALA A 135 -1.66 13.89 4.46
C ALA A 135 -1.52 14.69 3.17
N ARG A 136 -0.28 15.07 2.87
CA ARG A 136 0.08 15.70 1.59
C ARG A 136 0.27 14.64 0.54
N HIS A 137 -0.24 14.90 -0.67
CA HIS A 137 0.02 14.05 -1.82
C HIS A 137 1.19 14.63 -2.61
N LYS A 138 2.14 13.77 -3.03
CA LYS A 138 3.38 14.19 -3.71
C LYS A 138 3.17 14.98 -5.01
N ASN A 139 2.04 14.75 -5.69
CA ASN A 139 1.67 15.43 -6.95
C ASN A 139 0.71 16.62 -6.76
N PHE A 140 0.31 16.95 -5.53
CA PHE A 140 -0.57 18.10 -5.26
C PHE A 140 0.24 19.31 -4.79
N GLU A 141 -0.44 20.44 -4.59
CA GLU A 141 0.18 21.65 -4.06
C GLU A 141 0.92 21.35 -2.73
N PRO A 142 2.25 21.61 -2.64
CA PRO A 142 3.10 21.11 -1.54
C PRO A 142 2.71 21.52 -0.12
N THR A 143 1.86 22.55 0.03
CA THR A 143 1.39 23.06 1.32
C THR A 143 0.00 22.56 1.69
N THR A 144 -0.72 21.89 0.78
CA THR A 144 -2.11 21.50 0.99
C THR A 144 -2.20 20.06 1.49
N VAL A 145 -2.77 19.89 2.68
CA VAL A 145 -3.14 18.58 3.22
C VAL A 145 -4.56 18.21 2.78
N HIS A 146 -4.77 16.93 2.51
CA HIS A 146 -6.07 16.39 2.15
C HIS A 146 -6.39 15.19 3.03
N ALA A 147 -7.68 14.87 3.17
CA ALA A 147 -8.13 13.70 3.92
C ALA A 147 -8.15 12.46 3.04
N TRP A 148 -7.71 11.33 3.58
CA TRP A 148 -7.62 10.05 2.88
C TRP A 148 -8.12 8.93 3.79
N GLU A 149 -8.78 7.93 3.22
CA GLU A 149 -9.09 6.72 3.97
C GLU A 149 -7.83 5.89 4.21
N MET A 150 -7.63 5.44 5.45
CA MET A 150 -6.60 4.48 5.82
C MET A 150 -6.84 3.09 5.21
N PHE A 151 -5.75 2.38 4.95
CA PHE A 151 -5.77 0.96 4.60
C PHE A 151 -5.73 0.11 5.86
N ASP A 152 -6.50 -0.98 5.88
CA ASP A 152 -6.48 -1.94 6.98
C ASP A 152 -5.16 -2.73 6.98
N GLU A 153 -4.71 -3.14 8.17
CA GLU A 153 -3.47 -3.92 8.29
C GLU A 153 -3.53 -5.25 7.52
N SER A 154 -4.70 -5.87 7.48
CA SER A 154 -5.00 -7.05 6.66
C SER A 154 -4.78 -6.79 5.17
N GLN A 155 -5.15 -5.62 4.66
CA GLN A 155 -4.91 -5.24 3.27
C GLN A 155 -3.42 -5.08 2.98
N ILE A 156 -2.71 -4.36 3.85
CA ILE A 156 -1.26 -4.17 3.71
C ILE A 156 -0.54 -5.51 3.74
N THR A 157 -0.92 -6.39 4.66
CA THR A 157 -0.34 -7.74 4.80
C THR A 157 -0.57 -8.58 3.54
N ALA A 158 -1.81 -8.61 3.03
CA ALA A 158 -2.16 -9.33 1.82
C ALA A 158 -1.45 -8.78 0.58
N ALA A 159 -1.41 -7.45 0.42
CA ALA A 159 -0.72 -6.78 -0.67
C ALA A 159 0.79 -7.07 -0.64
N THR A 160 1.42 -7.03 0.54
CA THR A 160 2.84 -7.34 0.71
C THR A 160 3.12 -8.79 0.34
N ALA A 161 2.33 -9.75 0.85
CA ALA A 161 2.52 -11.17 0.56
C ALA A 161 2.36 -11.49 -0.94
N ALA A 162 1.36 -10.88 -1.60
CA ALA A 162 1.15 -11.04 -3.04
C ALA A 162 2.28 -10.40 -3.84
N ALA A 163 2.70 -9.18 -3.48
CA ALA A 163 3.80 -8.48 -4.14
C ALA A 163 5.11 -9.26 -4.00
N MET A 164 5.46 -9.76 -2.81
CA MET A 164 6.64 -10.62 -2.59
C MET A 164 6.64 -11.81 -3.54
N ALA A 165 5.51 -12.50 -3.68
CA ALA A 165 5.38 -13.65 -4.57
C ALA A 165 5.59 -13.27 -6.05
N ILE A 166 5.01 -12.15 -6.48
CA ILE A 166 5.11 -11.65 -7.86
C ILE A 166 6.54 -11.19 -8.17
N VAL A 167 7.13 -10.33 -7.32
CA VAL A 167 8.47 -9.78 -7.58
C VAL A 167 9.52 -10.88 -7.57
N ALA A 168 9.43 -11.84 -6.65
CA ALA A 168 10.35 -12.97 -6.59
C ALA A 168 10.24 -13.88 -7.82
N HIS A 169 9.03 -14.13 -8.31
CA HIS A 169 8.81 -15.00 -9.46
C HIS A 169 9.30 -14.37 -10.78
N TYR A 170 9.09 -13.06 -10.97
CA TYR A 170 9.39 -12.39 -12.24
C TYR A 170 10.72 -11.62 -12.25
N GLY A 171 11.35 -11.45 -11.09
CA GLY A 171 12.58 -10.66 -10.94
C GLY A 171 12.34 -9.17 -11.09
N ILE A 172 11.21 -8.65 -10.60
CA ILE A 172 10.88 -7.22 -10.68
C ILE A 172 11.71 -6.46 -9.65
N PRO A 173 12.55 -5.48 -10.05
CA PRO A 173 13.35 -4.71 -9.11
C PRO A 173 12.48 -3.73 -8.32
N SER A 174 12.95 -3.31 -7.14
CA SER A 174 12.22 -2.37 -6.28
C SER A 174 11.91 -1.02 -6.94
N SER A 175 12.75 -0.58 -7.88
CA SER A 175 12.51 0.64 -8.68
C SER A 175 11.34 0.55 -9.65
N ASN A 176 10.78 -0.65 -9.85
CA ASN A 176 9.65 -0.94 -10.74
C ASN A 176 8.38 -1.31 -9.96
N VAL A 177 8.39 -1.17 -8.63
CA VAL A 177 7.19 -1.22 -7.79
C VAL A 177 6.74 0.22 -7.53
N LEU A 178 5.61 0.59 -8.14
CA LEU A 178 5.17 1.98 -8.26
C LEU A 178 3.71 2.15 -7.86
N GLY A 179 3.31 3.36 -7.49
CA GLY A 179 1.91 3.75 -7.43
C GLY A 179 1.38 4.15 -8.80
N HIS A 180 0.06 4.16 -8.97
CA HIS A 180 -0.55 4.70 -10.19
C HIS A 180 -0.26 6.20 -10.36
N ASP A 181 -0.14 6.91 -9.24
CA ASP A 181 0.24 8.32 -9.12
C ASP A 181 1.70 8.60 -9.54
N ASP A 182 2.59 7.60 -9.55
CA ASP A 182 3.94 7.70 -10.10
C ASP A 182 3.92 7.70 -11.64
N ILE A 183 3.11 6.83 -12.23
CA ILE A 183 3.09 6.58 -13.69
C ILE A 183 2.10 7.46 -14.44
N ALA A 184 1.17 8.13 -13.74
CA ALA A 184 0.17 8.99 -14.34
C ALA A 184 -0.08 10.27 -13.52
N PRO A 185 0.98 11.06 -13.22
CA PRO A 185 0.86 12.29 -12.45
C PRO A 185 -0.12 13.27 -13.12
N GLY A 186 -0.92 13.95 -12.31
CA GLY A 186 -1.98 14.87 -12.76
C GLY A 186 -3.26 14.20 -13.27
N ARG A 187 -3.23 12.90 -13.59
CA ARG A 187 -4.43 12.11 -13.95
C ARG A 187 -4.88 11.21 -12.81
N LYS A 188 -3.93 10.64 -12.07
CA LYS A 188 -4.15 9.65 -11.01
C LYS A 188 -3.49 10.08 -9.71
N GLN A 189 -4.10 9.63 -8.62
CA GLN A 189 -3.79 10.03 -7.24
C GLN A 189 -3.79 8.83 -6.29
N ASP A 190 -3.94 7.62 -6.84
CA ASP A 190 -3.87 6.34 -6.15
C ASP A 190 -2.44 5.75 -6.25
N PRO A 191 -1.97 5.02 -5.22
CA PRO A 191 -2.67 4.63 -4.00
C PRO A 191 -2.72 5.74 -2.93
N GLY A 192 -2.12 6.90 -3.22
CA GLY A 192 -2.15 8.09 -2.36
C GLY A 192 -1.31 7.94 -1.09
N PRO A 193 -1.20 9.02 -0.29
CA PRO A 193 -0.28 9.07 0.86
C PRO A 193 -0.71 8.19 2.04
N ALA A 194 -1.95 7.70 2.06
CA ALA A 194 -2.40 6.72 3.05
C ALA A 194 -1.77 5.34 2.83
N PHE A 195 -1.30 5.05 1.61
CA PHE A 195 -0.50 3.87 1.33
C PHE A 195 0.98 4.23 1.33
N ASN A 196 1.71 3.84 2.37
CA ASN A 196 3.15 4.11 2.45
C ASN A 196 3.93 3.17 1.50
N MET A 197 4.18 3.64 0.27
CA MET A 197 4.91 2.91 -0.75
C MET A 197 6.35 2.56 -0.34
N GLU A 198 7.03 3.40 0.44
CA GLU A 198 8.40 3.11 0.88
C GLU A 198 8.42 1.96 1.89
N ALA A 199 7.58 2.04 2.93
CA ALA A 199 7.45 0.95 3.90
C ALA A 199 6.98 -0.36 3.25
N PHE A 200 6.06 -0.27 2.28
CA PHE A 200 5.62 -1.42 1.50
C PHE A 200 6.77 -2.06 0.72
N LYS A 201 7.57 -1.27 0.00
CA LYS A 201 8.75 -1.76 -0.73
C LYS A 201 9.81 -2.33 0.23
N GLY A 202 10.00 -1.72 1.40
CA GLY A 202 10.90 -2.24 2.44
C GLY A 202 10.57 -3.69 2.80
N LYS A 203 9.30 -3.94 3.15
CA LYS A 203 8.80 -5.29 3.44
C LYS A 203 8.93 -6.25 2.26
N VAL A 204 8.56 -5.82 1.05
CA VAL A 204 8.56 -6.68 -0.15
C VAL A 204 9.95 -7.20 -0.51
N PHE A 205 10.99 -6.37 -0.32
CA PHE A 205 12.37 -6.71 -0.72
C PHE A 205 13.25 -7.14 0.46
N GLY A 206 12.66 -7.48 1.61
CA GLY A 206 13.41 -8.01 2.74
C GLY A 206 14.41 -7.00 3.34
N ARG A 207 14.15 -5.69 3.18
CA ARG A 207 14.71 -4.72 4.12
C ARG A 207 13.92 -4.91 5.41
N ASP A 208 14.53 -5.66 6.31
CA ASP A 208 13.92 -6.05 7.57
C ASP A 208 13.85 -4.80 8.48
N ASP A 209 12.77 -4.04 8.35
CA ASP A 209 12.42 -2.99 9.32
C ASP A 209 11.90 -3.62 10.64
N SER A 210 11.85 -4.96 10.72
CA SER A 210 11.27 -5.70 11.84
C SER A 210 12.24 -5.96 12.98
N THR A 211 13.55 -6.01 12.76
CA THR A 211 14.54 -6.16 13.85
C THR A 211 15.93 -5.67 13.42
N GLY A 212 16.37 -4.52 13.95
CA GLY A 212 17.80 -4.16 13.98
C GLY A 212 18.22 -2.95 13.13
N THR A 213 17.40 -2.47 12.19
CA THR A 213 17.71 -1.22 11.47
C THR A 213 17.26 -0.03 12.32
N THR A 214 18.17 0.92 12.53
CA THR A 214 17.85 2.15 13.28
C THR A 214 16.94 3.04 12.43
N MET A 215 15.72 3.30 12.90
CA MET A 215 14.80 4.30 12.35
C MET A 215 15.02 5.66 13.03
N THR A 216 14.54 6.71 12.39
CA THR A 216 14.64 8.08 12.88
C THR A 216 13.25 8.66 13.12
N VAL A 217 13.05 9.30 14.27
CA VAL A 217 11.85 10.08 14.56
C VAL A 217 11.84 11.32 13.66
N GLN A 218 10.77 11.50 12.90
CA GLN A 218 10.53 12.70 12.09
C GLN A 218 9.32 13.46 12.66
N SER A 219 9.53 14.33 13.64
CA SER A 219 8.46 15.13 14.26
C SER A 219 9.00 16.45 14.81
N ALA A 220 8.64 17.56 14.16
CA ALA A 220 9.06 18.92 14.57
C ALA A 220 8.57 19.32 15.98
N THR A 221 7.53 18.67 16.52
CA THR A 221 6.96 18.94 17.84
C THR A 221 7.23 17.82 18.85
N GLY A 222 8.08 16.86 18.50
CA GLY A 222 8.38 15.67 19.29
C GLY A 222 7.35 14.54 19.12
N LEU A 223 7.75 13.33 19.50
CA LEU A 223 6.94 12.11 19.40
C LEU A 223 6.80 11.46 20.78
N LYS A 224 5.57 11.25 21.21
CA LYS A 224 5.28 10.68 22.54
C LYS A 224 5.52 9.17 22.52
N LEU A 225 6.50 8.73 23.32
CA LEU A 225 6.75 7.32 23.64
C LEU A 225 5.80 6.89 24.76
N ARG A 226 5.05 5.81 24.57
CA ARG A 226 3.96 5.38 25.46
C ARG A 226 4.14 3.97 26.01
N THR A 227 3.43 3.63 27.08
CA THR A 227 3.47 2.29 27.70
C THR A 227 2.78 1.20 26.88
N GLY A 228 1.95 1.58 25.90
CA GLY A 228 1.26 0.63 25.02
C GLY A 228 0.83 1.26 23.68
N PRO A 229 0.31 0.45 22.75
CA PRO A 229 -0.03 0.85 21.39
C PRO A 229 -1.36 1.63 21.33
N GLY A 230 -1.32 2.93 21.63
CA GLY A 230 -2.51 3.77 21.57
C GLY A 230 -2.35 5.11 22.29
N LEU A 231 -3.26 6.06 22.01
CA LEU A 231 -3.25 7.38 22.65
C LEU A 231 -3.68 7.37 24.12
N ASP A 232 -4.38 6.32 24.55
CA ASP A 232 -4.89 6.17 25.91
C ASP A 232 -3.82 5.62 26.89
N PHE A 233 -2.69 5.14 26.36
CA PHE A 233 -1.58 4.67 27.18
C PHE A 233 -0.72 5.82 27.71
N SER A 234 -0.24 5.68 28.93
CA SER A 234 0.58 6.68 29.63
C SER A 234 1.87 7.00 28.86
N ILE A 235 2.29 8.26 28.93
CA ILE A 235 3.51 8.74 28.26
C ILE A 235 4.72 8.41 29.14
N ILE A 236 5.72 7.77 28.53
CA ILE A 236 7.04 7.45 29.11
C ILE A 236 8.01 8.60 28.88
N ALA A 237 8.04 9.13 27.65
CA ALA A 237 8.98 10.16 27.23
C ALA A 237 8.48 10.94 26.01
N ASP A 238 9.12 12.07 25.73
CA ASP A 238 8.98 12.83 24.50
C ASP A 238 10.27 12.68 23.69
N LEU A 239 10.18 12.15 22.47
CA LEU A 239 11.32 11.93 21.58
C LEU A 239 11.45 13.13 20.64
N ALA A 240 12.61 13.77 20.62
CA ALA A 240 12.87 14.89 19.73
C ALA A 240 12.96 14.44 18.25
N ASP A 241 12.78 15.38 17.33
CA ASP A 241 13.10 15.18 15.91
C ASP A 241 14.53 14.66 15.74
N GLY A 242 14.74 13.71 14.84
CA GLY A 242 16.05 13.08 14.62
C GLY A 242 16.42 11.99 15.64
N THR A 243 15.58 11.71 16.64
CA THR A 243 15.87 10.64 17.62
C THR A 243 15.97 9.29 16.93
N LYS A 244 17.08 8.59 17.15
CA LYS A 244 17.29 7.24 16.64
C LYS A 244 16.59 6.21 17.53
N VAL A 245 15.81 5.33 16.91
CA VAL A 245 15.09 4.26 17.58
C VAL A 245 15.29 2.94 16.85
N VAL A 246 15.30 1.85 17.59
CA VAL A 246 15.37 0.49 17.03
C VAL A 246 14.00 -0.15 17.19
N PRO A 247 13.31 -0.52 16.09
CA PRO A 247 12.06 -1.27 16.17
C PRO A 247 12.27 -2.63 16.82
N MET A 248 11.34 -2.99 17.71
CA MET A 248 11.34 -4.25 18.46
C MET A 248 10.07 -5.07 18.21
N GLY A 249 8.98 -4.42 17.78
CA GLY A 249 7.68 -5.06 17.56
C GLY A 249 6.65 -4.06 17.04
N ARG A 250 5.45 -4.54 16.70
CA ARG A 250 4.39 -3.72 16.14
C ARG A 250 2.99 -4.25 16.52
N ASP A 251 2.04 -3.34 16.65
CA ASP A 251 0.60 -3.59 16.83
C ASP A 251 -0.18 -2.50 16.08
N GLY A 252 -0.84 -2.87 14.97
CA GLY A 252 -1.55 -1.91 14.12
C GLY A 252 -0.62 -0.83 13.54
N ALA A 253 -0.93 0.44 13.83
CA ALA A 253 -0.10 1.58 13.42
C ALA A 253 1.02 1.93 14.42
N TRP A 254 1.11 1.20 15.54
CA TRP A 254 2.04 1.49 16.63
C TRP A 254 3.25 0.57 16.59
N PHE A 255 4.44 1.15 16.71
CA PHE A 255 5.70 0.44 16.79
C PHE A 255 6.17 0.43 18.23
N GLN A 256 6.51 -0.75 18.73
CA GLN A 256 7.33 -0.86 19.92
C GLN A 256 8.77 -0.60 19.49
N VAL A 257 9.42 0.37 20.13
CA VAL A 257 10.77 0.81 19.81
C VAL A 257 11.59 0.94 21.07
N THR A 258 12.91 0.81 20.95
CA THR A 258 13.86 1.26 21.98
C THR A 258 14.70 2.42 21.47
N THR A 259 14.86 3.46 22.29
CA THR A 259 15.82 4.54 22.02
C THR A 259 17.25 4.05 22.25
N LEU A 260 18.22 4.75 21.65
CA LEU A 260 19.64 4.58 21.93
C LEU A 260 20.17 5.78 22.73
N ASN A 261 20.98 5.55 23.75
CA ASN A 261 21.71 6.60 24.47
C ASN A 261 22.95 7.08 23.68
N ALA A 262 23.68 8.05 24.25
CA ALA A 262 24.86 8.63 23.60
C ALA A 262 26.00 7.63 23.31
N SER A 263 26.05 6.49 24.02
CA SER A 263 27.00 5.40 23.76
C SER A 263 26.46 4.33 22.80
N GLY A 264 25.27 4.54 22.22
CA GLY A 264 24.63 3.61 21.28
C GLY A 264 23.98 2.39 21.95
N GLN A 265 23.83 2.40 23.27
CA GLN A 265 23.15 1.34 24.02
C GLN A 265 21.66 1.62 24.15
N GLN A 266 20.84 0.56 24.24
CA GLN A 266 19.40 0.69 24.45
C GLN A 266 19.10 1.40 25.78
N ASP A 267 18.14 2.32 25.77
CA ASP A 267 17.78 3.14 26.94
C ASP A 267 16.30 2.98 27.31
N LYS A 268 15.37 3.57 26.54
CA LYS A 268 13.94 3.55 26.85
C LYS A 268 13.18 2.76 25.80
N THR A 269 12.43 1.77 26.26
CA THR A 269 11.51 1.00 25.42
C THR A 269 10.07 1.46 25.62
N GLY A 270 9.33 1.59 24.52
CA GLY A 270 7.91 1.95 24.55
C GLY A 270 7.31 1.97 23.17
N TRP A 271 6.12 2.56 23.04
CA TRP A 271 5.33 2.55 21.82
C TRP A 271 5.21 3.95 21.21
N VAL A 272 5.40 4.04 19.90
CA VAL A 272 5.21 5.27 19.12
C VAL A 272 4.37 4.99 17.89
N HIS A 273 3.70 6.02 17.37
CA HIS A 273 2.93 5.87 16.14
C HIS A 273 3.86 5.87 14.92
N GLY A 274 3.75 4.86 14.05
CA GLY A 274 4.68 4.60 12.96
C GLY A 274 4.75 5.66 11.87
N ASN A 275 3.72 6.51 11.73
CA ASN A 275 3.72 7.65 10.79
C ASN A 275 4.86 8.65 11.02
N TRP A 276 5.51 8.60 12.18
CA TRP A 276 6.59 9.50 12.57
C TRP A 276 7.96 8.82 12.58
N LEU A 277 8.07 7.61 12.02
CA LEU A 277 9.32 6.88 11.89
C LEU A 277 9.71 6.76 10.41
N VAL A 278 10.98 7.04 10.10
CA VAL A 278 11.59 6.91 8.77
C VAL A 278 12.90 6.15 8.79
#